data_AF-A0A4Y2M587-F1
#
_entry.id   AF-A0A4Y2M587-F1
#
_cell.length_a   1.000
_cell.length_b   1.000
_cell.length_c   1.000
_cell.angle_alpha   90.00
_cell.angle_beta   90.00
_cell.angle_gamma   90.00
#
_symmetry.space_group_name_H-M   'P 1'
#
loop_
_entity.id
_entity.type
_entity.pdbx_description
1 polymer ?
#
loop_
_entity_poly.entity_id
_entity_poly.type
_entity_poly.pdbx_seq_one_letter_code
_entity_poly.pdbx_strand_id
1 'polypeptide(L)'
;MYIDPRLKELNRERKFARKLFKPLETMFSSLNLLKLISKLSEKIETDELINLNADDGTIWKHVKPFKKKYKNIPNLIGPAGIANTDQDKANFLANSLETHFTLNSISDPETIMKSVNSLTPHPSEILLCIKKLETNKAPGIDCIKNKMLKNLPCNIILNLNTIIEKI
;
A
#
# COMPACT_ATOMS: atom_id res chain seq x y z
N MET A 1 9.20 2.92 13.54
CA MET A 1 9.41 4.05 14.46
C MET A 1 9.55 3.42 15.84
N TYR A 2 10.78 3.31 16.32
CA TYR A 2 11.03 2.84 17.67
C TYR A 2 10.50 3.91 18.62
N ILE A 3 9.65 3.52 19.57
CA ILE A 3 9.13 4.42 20.60
C ILE A 3 9.67 3.88 21.90
N ASP A 4 10.50 4.68 22.57
CA ASP A 4 11.07 4.33 23.86
C ASP A 4 9.95 3.89 24.84
N PRO A 5 10.09 2.71 25.49
CA PRO A 5 9.07 2.19 26.39
C PRO A 5 8.75 3.14 27.56
N ARG A 6 9.72 3.91 28.06
CA ARG A 6 9.50 4.91 29.12
C ARG A 6 8.60 6.05 28.64
N LEU A 7 8.78 6.46 27.39
CA LEU A 7 8.00 7.55 26.78
C LEU A 7 6.55 7.11 26.52
N LYS A 8 6.36 5.82 26.22
CA LYS A 8 5.04 5.19 26.11
C LYS A 8 4.31 5.14 27.44
N GLU A 9 5.02 4.84 28.53
CA GLU A 9 4.48 4.77 29.89
C GLU A 9 4.07 6.15 30.41
N LEU A 10 4.96 7.16 30.31
CA LEU A 10 4.65 8.54 30.68
C LEU A 10 3.45 9.11 29.91
N ASN A 11 3.29 8.76 28.63
CA ASN A 11 2.13 9.19 27.86
C ASN A 11 0.81 8.53 28.30
N ARG A 12 0.86 7.27 28.75
CA ARG A 12 -0.29 6.57 29.33
C ARG A 12 -0.69 7.22 30.65
N GLU A 13 0.25 7.46 31.55
CA GLU A 13 0.02 8.16 32.81
C GLU A 13 -0.57 9.56 32.59
N ARG A 14 -0.02 10.32 31.64
CA ARG A 14 -0.57 11.62 31.25
C ARG A 14 -2.01 11.53 30.78
N LYS A 15 -2.34 10.56 29.94
CA LYS A 15 -3.70 10.35 29.41
C LYS A 15 -4.67 9.94 30.52
N PHE A 16 -4.20 9.14 31.48
CA PHE A 16 -4.94 8.72 32.66
C PHE A 16 -5.20 9.90 33.62
N ALA A 17 -4.16 10.69 33.93
CA ALA A 17 -4.27 11.88 34.77
C ALA A 17 -5.27 12.91 34.20
N ARG A 18 -5.27 13.11 32.88
CA ARG A 18 -6.26 13.97 32.18
C ARG A 18 -7.69 13.46 32.28
N LYS A 19 -7.90 12.15 32.43
CA LYS A 19 -9.23 11.53 32.52
C LYS A 19 -9.84 11.63 33.92
N LEU A 20 -9.01 11.80 34.96
CA LEU A 20 -9.43 11.64 36.35
C LEU A 20 -9.62 12.92 37.18
N PHE A 21 -9.10 14.09 36.81
CA PHE A 21 -8.91 15.18 37.80
C PHE A 21 -9.40 16.61 37.45
N LYS A 22 -9.84 17.33 38.51
CA LYS A 22 -10.28 18.74 38.57
C LYS A 22 -9.10 19.76 38.63
N PRO A 23 -9.33 21.06 38.36
CA PRO A 23 -8.37 21.89 37.60
C PRO A 23 -7.17 22.56 38.29
N LEU A 24 -7.09 22.68 39.62
CA LEU A 24 -6.14 23.64 40.23
C LEU A 24 -4.80 23.02 40.74
N GLU A 25 -4.82 21.91 41.49
CA GLU A 25 -3.58 21.30 42.01
C GLU A 25 -2.84 20.44 40.97
N THR A 26 -3.56 19.87 40.00
CA THR A 26 -2.99 19.01 38.96
C THR A 26 -2.32 19.77 37.82
N MET A 27 -2.51 21.08 37.73
CA MET A 27 -1.88 21.91 36.70
C MET A 27 -0.35 21.88 36.84
N PHE A 28 0.17 22.00 38.07
CA PHE A 28 1.62 21.98 38.34
C PHE A 28 2.27 20.61 38.08
N SER A 29 1.63 19.52 38.53
CA SER A 29 2.12 18.15 38.28
C SER A 29 2.11 17.82 36.78
N SER A 30 1.03 18.15 36.08
CA SER A 30 0.97 17.96 34.63
C SER A 30 1.97 18.84 33.86
N LEU A 31 2.22 20.08 34.30
CA LEU A 31 3.30 20.94 33.78
C LEU A 31 4.68 20.32 33.96
N ASN A 32 4.96 19.71 35.11
CA ASN A 32 6.23 19.03 35.38
C ASN A 32 6.41 17.79 34.48
N LEU A 33 5.35 16.99 34.30
CA LEU A 33 5.37 15.86 33.38
C LEU A 33 5.58 16.31 31.93
N LEU A 34 4.94 17.41 31.50
CA LEU A 34 5.15 17.98 30.16
C LEU A 34 6.61 18.42 29.95
N LYS A 35 7.22 19.07 30.95
CA LYS A 35 8.64 19.46 30.90
C LYS A 35 9.56 18.24 30.83
N LEU A 36 9.28 17.18 31.58
CA LEU A 36 10.06 15.93 31.52
C LEU A 36 9.94 15.25 30.16
N ILE A 37 8.74 15.19 29.59
CA ILE A 37 8.50 14.64 28.25
C ILE A 37 9.25 15.45 27.19
N SER A 38 9.23 16.79 27.25
CA SER A 38 9.96 17.66 26.32
C SER A 38 11.46 17.37 26.37
N LYS A 39 12.05 17.38 27.58
CA LYS A 39 13.48 17.12 27.78
C LYS A 39 13.91 15.74 27.29
N LEU A 40 13.08 14.71 27.53
CA LEU A 40 13.37 13.37 27.05
C LEU A 40 13.23 13.27 25.52
N SER A 41 12.24 13.93 24.93
CA SER A 41 12.07 13.98 23.46
C SER A 41 13.27 14.66 22.80
N GLU A 42 13.67 15.82 23.31
CA GLU A 42 14.84 16.56 22.81
C GLU A 42 16.11 15.70 22.90
N LYS A 43 16.33 15.02 24.02
CA LYS A 43 17.49 14.14 24.19
C LYS A 43 17.49 12.96 23.21
N ILE A 44 16.34 12.31 23.02
CA ILE A 44 16.20 11.20 22.07
C ILE A 44 16.47 11.69 20.64
N GLU A 45 15.92 12.84 20.26
CA GLU A 45 16.16 13.44 18.94
C GLU A 45 17.64 13.78 18.74
N THR A 46 18.33 14.33 19.73
CA THR A 46 19.77 14.61 19.62
C THR A 46 20.61 13.33 19.51
N ASP A 47 20.29 12.31 20.32
CA ASP A 47 21.01 11.03 20.29
C ASP A 47 20.77 10.31 18.96
N GLU A 48 19.57 10.38 18.39
CA GLU A 48 19.26 9.83 17.05
C GLU A 48 20.03 10.54 15.94
N LEU A 49 20.16 11.88 16.00
CA LEU A 49 20.89 12.66 15.00
C LEU A 49 22.41 12.43 15.06
N ILE A 50 22.99 12.27 16.25
CA ILE A 50 24.42 12.00 16.44
C ILE A 50 24.81 10.62 15.90
N ASN A 51 23.89 9.66 15.96
CA ASN A 51 24.11 8.28 15.51
C ASN A 51 23.80 8.05 14.01
N LEU A 52 23.58 9.12 13.23
CA LEU A 52 23.38 9.02 11.78
C LEU A 52 24.70 8.82 11.05
N ASN A 53 24.71 7.89 10.10
CA ASN A 53 25.87 7.57 9.28
C ASN A 53 25.47 7.36 7.81
N ALA A 54 26.42 7.65 6.91
CA ALA A 54 26.23 7.62 5.46
C ALA A 54 26.32 6.19 4.90
N ASP A 55 27.16 5.34 5.49
CA ASP A 55 27.52 4.04 4.91
C ASP A 55 26.55 2.90 5.28
N ASP A 56 25.84 3.02 6.41
CA ASP A 56 24.94 1.99 6.96
C ASP A 56 23.44 2.23 6.64
N GLY A 57 23.14 3.29 5.90
CA GLY A 57 21.79 3.66 5.48
C GLY A 57 20.88 4.15 6.61
N THR A 58 21.43 4.48 7.78
CA THR A 58 20.66 5.07 8.91
C THR A 58 20.07 6.43 8.54
N ILE A 59 20.83 7.27 7.81
CA ILE A 59 20.32 8.53 7.24
C ILE A 59 19.08 8.30 6.38
N TRP A 60 19.08 7.30 5.50
CA TRP A 60 17.93 7.01 4.64
C TRP A 60 16.71 6.61 5.45
N LYS A 61 16.87 5.76 6.47
CA LYS A 61 15.78 5.34 7.36
C LYS A 61 15.18 6.52 8.13
N HIS A 62 16.02 7.44 8.61
CA HIS A 62 15.60 8.64 9.32
C HIS A 62 14.87 9.63 8.39
N VAL A 63 15.36 9.86 7.16
CA VAL A 63 14.78 10.84 6.22
C VAL A 63 13.51 10.33 5.50
N LYS A 64 13.40 9.03 5.25
CA LYS A 64 12.32 8.42 4.45
C LYS A 64 10.89 8.77 4.92
N PRO A 65 10.55 8.78 6.23
CA PRO A 65 9.24 9.20 6.71
C PRO A 65 8.88 10.64 6.35
N PHE A 66 9.85 11.57 6.39
CA PHE A 66 9.63 12.99 6.07
C PHE A 66 9.30 13.23 4.59
N LYS A 67 9.77 12.34 3.70
CA LYS A 67 9.43 12.40 2.27
C LYS A 67 8.07 11.81 1.94
N LYS A 68 7.47 11.02 2.85
CA LYS A 68 6.20 10.35 2.60
C LYS A 68 5.04 11.32 2.84
N LYS A 69 4.41 11.77 1.76
CA LYS A 69 3.12 12.47 1.85
C LYS A 69 2.04 11.46 2.23
N TYR A 70 1.59 11.48 3.48
CA TYR A 70 0.42 10.71 3.88
C TYR A 70 -0.80 11.32 3.19
N LYS A 71 -1.44 10.56 2.31
CA LYS A 71 -2.78 10.90 1.85
C LYS A 71 -3.73 10.61 2.99
N ASN A 72 -4.53 11.59 3.39
CA ASN A 72 -5.58 11.36 4.36
C ASN A 72 -6.57 10.38 3.73
N ILE A 73 -6.71 9.19 4.32
CA ILE A 73 -7.69 8.22 3.87
C ILE A 73 -9.04 8.73 4.41
N PRO A 74 -10.01 9.05 3.55
CA PRO A 74 -11.32 9.52 4.01
C PRO A 74 -11.99 8.44 4.86
N ASN A 75 -12.80 8.87 5.82
CA ASN A 75 -13.57 7.93 6.63
C ASN A 75 -14.51 7.12 5.74
N LEU A 76 -14.77 5.86 6.12
CA LEU A 76 -15.79 5.04 5.50
C LEU A 76 -17.16 5.62 5.81
N ILE A 77 -17.87 6.05 4.76
CA ILE A 77 -19.22 6.59 4.85
C ILE A 77 -20.15 5.52 4.27
N GLY A 78 -21.03 5.02 5.12
CA GLY A 78 -22.10 4.10 4.73
C GLY A 78 -23.48 4.73 4.92
N PRO A 79 -24.55 3.97 4.68
CA PRO A 79 -25.93 4.46 4.82
C PRO A 79 -26.28 4.86 6.26
N ALA A 80 -25.64 4.27 7.26
CA ALA A 80 -25.82 4.63 8.68
C ALA A 80 -24.89 5.77 9.15
N GLY A 81 -24.13 6.40 8.24
CA GLY A 81 -23.19 7.48 8.54
C GLY A 81 -21.73 7.04 8.53
N ILE A 82 -20.90 7.69 9.35
CA ILE A 82 -19.44 7.43 9.42
C ILE A 82 -19.16 6.18 10.27
N ALA A 83 -18.42 5.21 9.72
CA ALA A 83 -18.01 4.01 10.45
C ALA A 83 -16.89 4.32 11.46
N ASN A 84 -17.23 4.32 12.75
CA ASN A 84 -16.30 4.64 13.82
C ASN A 84 -15.66 3.39 14.44
N THR A 85 -16.41 2.30 14.61
CA THR A 85 -15.88 1.04 15.13
C THR A 85 -15.37 0.13 14.02
N ASP A 86 -14.48 -0.79 14.35
CA ASP A 86 -13.97 -1.74 13.35
C ASP A 86 -15.05 -2.73 12.88
N GLN A 87 -16.02 -3.04 13.75
CA GLN A 87 -17.20 -3.82 13.38
C GLN A 87 -18.06 -3.09 12.34
N ASP A 88 -18.30 -1.78 12.53
CA ASP A 88 -19.06 -0.98 11.57
C ASP A 88 -18.39 -0.95 10.20
N LYS A 89 -17.06 -0.79 10.18
CA LYS A 89 -16.27 -0.81 8.93
C LYS A 89 -16.37 -2.14 8.22
N ALA A 90 -16.25 -3.25 8.95
CA ALA A 90 -16.35 -4.59 8.39
C ALA A 90 -17.74 -4.83 7.77
N ASN A 91 -18.80 -4.47 8.51
CA ASN A 91 -20.18 -4.60 8.03
C ASN A 91 -20.44 -3.74 6.78
N PHE A 92 -19.93 -2.51 6.73
CA PHE A 92 -20.08 -1.66 5.55
C PHE A 92 -19.40 -2.22 4.31
N LEU A 93 -18.18 -2.74 4.47
CA LEU A 93 -17.48 -3.38 3.36
C LEU A 93 -18.22 -4.64 2.90
N ALA A 94 -18.69 -5.47 3.83
CA ALA A 94 -19.46 -6.67 3.50
C ALA A 94 -20.71 -6.34 2.69
N ASN A 95 -21.52 -5.38 3.14
CA ASN A 95 -22.73 -4.95 2.43
C ASN A 95 -22.41 -4.37 1.05
N SER A 96 -21.37 -3.54 0.94
CA SER A 96 -20.96 -2.99 -0.35
C SER A 96 -20.56 -4.09 -1.33
N LEU A 97 -19.75 -5.06 -0.89
CA LEU A 97 -19.30 -6.16 -1.75
C LEU A 97 -20.49 -7.04 -2.18
N GLU A 98 -21.40 -7.36 -1.27
CA GLU A 98 -22.61 -8.13 -1.59
C GLU A 98 -23.40 -7.49 -2.75
N THR A 99 -23.58 -6.17 -2.73
CA THR A 99 -24.31 -5.46 -3.80
C THR A 99 -23.56 -5.42 -5.14
N HIS A 100 -22.22 -5.50 -5.12
CA HIS A 100 -21.40 -5.39 -6.33
C HIS A 100 -21.17 -6.74 -7.02
N PHE A 101 -21.35 -7.86 -6.33
CA PHE A 101 -21.20 -9.20 -6.89
C PHE A 101 -22.58 -9.83 -7.14
N THR A 102 -23.29 -9.32 -8.13
CA THR A 102 -24.47 -10.01 -8.66
C THR A 102 -24.04 -11.07 -9.66
N LEU A 103 -24.67 -12.25 -9.60
CA LEU A 103 -24.47 -13.30 -10.59
C LEU A 103 -24.97 -12.75 -11.94
N ASN A 104 -24.07 -12.63 -12.92
CA ASN A 104 -24.50 -12.34 -14.28
C ASN A 104 -25.40 -13.48 -14.75
N SER A 105 -26.63 -13.17 -15.18
CA SER A 105 -27.54 -14.14 -15.80
C SER A 105 -27.04 -14.45 -17.22
N ILE A 106 -25.97 -15.22 -17.31
CA ILE A 106 -25.44 -15.73 -18.57
C ILE A 106 -26.25 -16.97 -18.96
N SER A 107 -27.51 -16.73 -19.36
CA SER A 107 -28.38 -17.72 -20.01
C SER A 107 -28.26 -17.64 -21.54
N ASP A 108 -27.10 -17.24 -22.05
CA ASP A 108 -26.82 -17.23 -23.48
C ASP A 108 -25.63 -18.16 -23.80
N PRO A 109 -25.88 -19.34 -24.41
CA PRO A 109 -24.83 -20.27 -24.77
C PRO A 109 -23.80 -19.70 -25.76
N GLU A 110 -24.15 -18.68 -26.56
CA GLU A 110 -23.17 -18.00 -27.43
C GLU A 110 -22.10 -17.24 -26.62
N THR A 111 -22.48 -16.63 -25.49
CA THR A 111 -21.58 -15.85 -24.66
C THR A 111 -20.57 -16.73 -23.92
N ILE A 112 -20.99 -17.93 -23.51
CA ILE A 112 -20.11 -18.93 -22.87
C ILE A 112 -19.11 -19.48 -23.89
N MET A 113 -19.54 -19.77 -25.11
CA MET A 113 -18.65 -20.29 -26.15
C MET A 113 -17.64 -19.23 -26.61
N LYS A 114 -18.03 -17.95 -26.66
CA LYS A 114 -17.11 -16.82 -26.92
C LYS A 114 -16.09 -16.62 -25.79
N SER A 115 -16.43 -16.86 -24.52
CA SER A 115 -15.47 -16.66 -23.41
C SER A 115 -14.43 -17.79 -23.29
N VAL A 116 -14.79 -19.01 -23.67
CA VAL A 116 -13.87 -20.16 -23.66
C VAL A 116 -13.02 -20.21 -24.93
N ASN A 117 -13.55 -19.81 -26.08
CA ASN A 117 -12.81 -19.76 -27.35
C ASN A 117 -11.97 -18.48 -27.55
N SER A 118 -12.07 -17.49 -26.66
CA SER A 118 -11.25 -16.25 -26.69
C SER A 118 -9.99 -16.32 -25.83
N LEU A 119 -9.69 -17.47 -25.22
CA LEU A 119 -8.47 -17.67 -24.46
C LEU A 119 -7.20 -17.76 -25.33
N THR A 120 -7.36 -18.00 -26.64
CA THR A 120 -6.26 -17.98 -27.60
C THR A 120 -6.04 -16.56 -28.12
N PRO A 121 -4.88 -15.93 -27.82
CA PRO A 121 -4.64 -14.54 -28.19
C PRO A 121 -4.57 -14.37 -29.70
N HIS A 122 -5.29 -13.41 -30.28
CA HIS A 122 -5.20 -13.14 -31.71
C HIS A 122 -3.79 -12.62 -32.08
N PRO A 123 -3.22 -12.93 -33.27
CA PRO A 123 -1.87 -12.48 -33.64
C PRO A 123 -1.63 -10.96 -33.51
N SER A 124 -2.67 -10.15 -33.72
CA SER A 124 -2.58 -8.69 -33.53
C SER A 124 -2.39 -8.29 -32.06
N GLU A 125 -2.94 -9.05 -31.12
CA GLU A 125 -2.81 -8.80 -29.68
C GLU A 125 -1.39 -9.09 -29.22
N ILE A 126 -0.78 -10.19 -29.69
CA ILE A 126 0.62 -10.52 -29.43
C ILE A 126 1.53 -9.38 -29.90
N LEU A 127 1.28 -8.84 -31.10
CA LEU A 127 2.01 -7.70 -31.63
C LEU A 127 1.85 -6.44 -30.76
N LEU A 128 0.64 -6.15 -30.28
CA LEU A 128 0.38 -5.02 -29.40
C LEU A 128 1.09 -5.18 -28.05
N CYS A 129 1.08 -6.38 -27.47
CA CYS A 129 1.79 -6.70 -26.24
C CYS A 129 3.30 -6.47 -26.37
N ILE A 130 3.92 -6.99 -27.44
CA ILE A 130 5.36 -6.79 -27.73
C ILE A 130 5.69 -5.29 -27.87
N LYS A 131 4.84 -4.53 -28.57
CA LYS A 131 5.02 -3.08 -28.74
C LYS A 131 4.97 -2.30 -27.42
N LYS A 132 4.10 -2.71 -26.49
CA LYS A 132 3.94 -2.07 -25.17
C LYS A 132 5.11 -2.31 -24.20
N LEU A 133 5.98 -3.29 -24.46
CA LEU A 133 7.10 -3.61 -23.56
C LEU A 133 8.10 -2.44 -23.42
N GLU A 134 8.50 -2.11 -22.19
CA GLU A 134 9.57 -1.13 -21.97
C GLU A 134 10.95 -1.73 -22.35
N THR A 135 11.75 -1.04 -23.16
CA THR A 135 13.05 -1.55 -23.66
C THR A 135 14.13 -1.66 -22.60
N ASN A 136 13.98 -0.92 -21.50
CA ASN A 136 15.01 -0.76 -20.46
C ASN A 136 14.78 -1.68 -19.25
N LYS A 137 13.85 -2.63 -19.35
CA LYS A 137 13.66 -3.64 -18.31
C LYS A 137 14.79 -4.68 -18.35
N ALA A 138 15.15 -5.19 -17.18
CA ALA A 138 16.06 -6.31 -17.06
C ALA A 138 15.44 -7.58 -17.69
N PRO A 139 16.25 -8.46 -18.31
CA PRO A 139 15.77 -9.72 -18.86
C PRO A 139 15.32 -10.69 -17.75
N GLY A 140 14.44 -11.63 -18.10
CA GLY A 140 13.96 -12.69 -17.20
C GLY A 140 14.95 -13.85 -17.05
N ILE A 141 14.46 -14.97 -16.51
CA ILE A 141 15.24 -16.22 -16.35
C ILE A 141 15.74 -16.77 -17.70
N ASP A 142 14.97 -16.53 -18.76
CA ASP A 142 15.30 -16.86 -20.15
C ASP A 142 16.44 -16.01 -20.74
N CYS A 143 16.89 -14.98 -20.00
CA CYS A 143 17.86 -13.99 -20.44
C CYS A 143 17.46 -13.21 -21.72
N ILE A 144 16.19 -13.25 -22.13
CA ILE A 144 15.70 -12.56 -23.33
C ILE A 144 15.36 -11.11 -22.98
N LYS A 145 15.95 -10.16 -23.71
CA LYS A 145 15.69 -8.72 -23.50
C LYS A 145 14.45 -8.29 -24.27
N ASN A 146 13.64 -7.39 -23.69
CA ASN A 146 12.48 -6.79 -24.38
C ASN A 146 12.83 -6.13 -25.72
N LYS A 147 14.03 -5.55 -25.82
CA LYS A 147 14.55 -4.98 -27.08
C LYS A 147 14.66 -6.03 -28.19
N MET A 148 14.99 -7.28 -27.85
CA MET A 148 15.10 -8.37 -28.81
C MET A 148 13.71 -8.77 -29.33
N LEU A 149 12.72 -8.88 -28.44
CA LEU A 149 11.32 -9.16 -28.82
C LEU A 149 10.76 -8.09 -29.75
N LYS A 150 11.05 -6.82 -29.50
CA LYS A 150 10.63 -5.70 -30.35
C LYS A 150 11.27 -5.68 -31.74
N ASN A 151 12.44 -6.29 -31.88
CA ASN A 151 13.19 -6.35 -33.13
C ASN A 151 12.90 -7.63 -33.93
N LEU A 152 11.96 -8.48 -33.47
CA LEU A 152 11.59 -9.68 -34.20
C LEU A 152 10.88 -9.32 -35.52
N PRO A 153 11.21 -10.03 -36.62
CA PRO A 153 10.45 -9.93 -37.86
C PRO A 153 8.97 -10.28 -37.67
N CYS A 154 8.07 -9.57 -38.37
CA CYS A 154 6.62 -9.76 -38.22
C CYS A 154 6.17 -11.20 -38.52
N ASN A 155 6.79 -11.88 -39.48
CA ASN A 155 6.50 -13.29 -39.81
C ASN A 155 6.79 -14.23 -38.63
N ILE A 156 7.84 -13.96 -37.84
CA ILE A 156 8.16 -14.74 -36.64
C ILE A 156 7.12 -14.49 -35.54
N ILE A 157 6.69 -13.24 -35.37
CA ILE A 157 5.66 -12.89 -34.38
C ILE A 157 4.33 -13.59 -34.70
N LEU A 158 3.94 -13.67 -35.98
CA LEU A 158 2.75 -14.40 -36.40
C LEU A 158 2.85 -15.90 -36.09
N ASN A 159 4.03 -16.49 -36.28
CA ASN A 159 4.26 -17.91 -35.98
C ASN A 159 4.24 -18.23 -34.47
N LEU A 160 4.46 -17.24 -33.58
CA LEU A 160 4.31 -17.44 -32.14
C LEU A 160 2.88 -17.83 -31.78
N ASN A 161 1.88 -17.31 -32.48
CA ASN A 161 0.49 -17.69 -32.25
C ASN A 161 0.27 -19.18 -32.52
N THR A 162 0.82 -19.69 -33.64
CA THR A 162 0.75 -21.11 -33.99
C THR A 162 1.48 -22.02 -32.98
N ILE A 163 2.50 -21.51 -32.29
CA ILE A 163 3.17 -22.24 -31.21
C ILE A 163 2.30 -22.25 -29.95
N ILE A 164 1.74 -21.10 -29.56
CA ILE A 164 0.87 -20.95 -28.39
C ILE A 164 -0.39 -21.84 -28.53
N GLU A 165 -0.98 -21.91 -29.72
CA GLU A 165 -2.14 -22.78 -30.01
C GLU A 165 -1.82 -24.29 -29.92
N LYS A 166 -0.53 -24.67 -30.00
CA LYS A 166 -0.07 -26.07 -29.98
C LYS A 166 0.44 -26.54 -28.61
N ILE A 167 0.54 -25.65 -27.63
CA ILE A 167 0.94 -25.95 -26.24
C ILE A 167 -0.30 -26.37 -25.46
#